data_AF-A0A2J6Q3H9-F1
#
_entry.id   AF-A0A2J6Q3H9-F1
#
_cell.length_a   1.000
_cell.length_b   1.000
_cell.length_c   1.000
_cell.angle_alpha   90.00
_cell.angle_beta   90.00
_cell.angle_gamma   90.00
#
_symmetry.space_group_name_H-M   'P 1'
#
loop_
_entity.id
_entity.type
_entity.pdbx_description
1 polymer ?
#
loop_
_entity_poly.entity_id
_entity_poly.type
_entity_poly.pdbx_seq_one_letter_code
_entity_poly.pdbx_strand_id
1 'polypeptide(L)'
;MRSLYLDYPEQWSGKAASTEETTSTKVTPRSNSPQELYKTFNFRYYAKPQIYYYLNPNISNSLKPAGSSNTLNSTYSLLKMFPCPAPYSKPTFEKWLCQESTRAPGEPHPRPLKLSTNWLDGTESIPNLLLSSHSPIDLSSTLQNFISRRGTQLNSSQRIGIESYLSERKTGHFGIISLPEDREAIMRYYDYFNDIIFCGSLEGLCAIRFCRDSDHHGMGPDDLGAAITPTAGLTHRAQIPDGYAALIKIKDRSGESLHADEETRRTSYLSTLLHEMLHVFFGVYVCLCSNACRRRHADEIGRDRHRRSWQLAALAVEEASVPLLGEAVDLSRRISFEEDEEYVENVDVETRVRLKFED
;
A
#
# COMPACT_ATOMS: atom_id res chain seq x y z
N MET A 1 18.03 -10.39 -10.79
CA MET A 1 19.49 -10.22 -11.01
C MET A 1 19.90 -10.95 -12.30
N ARG A 2 19.77 -10.26 -13.44
CA ARG A 2 20.64 -10.45 -14.61
C ARG A 2 21.27 -9.09 -14.83
N SER A 3 22.54 -8.97 -14.44
CA SER A 3 23.37 -7.81 -14.76
C SER A 3 23.65 -7.87 -16.26
N LEU A 4 23.05 -6.97 -17.03
CA LEU A 4 23.43 -6.72 -18.41
C LEU A 4 24.22 -5.42 -18.42
N TYR A 5 25.55 -5.57 -18.29
CA TYR A 5 26.50 -4.61 -18.81
C TYR A 5 26.35 -4.59 -20.34
N LEU A 6 26.00 -3.44 -20.91
CA LEU A 6 26.14 -3.19 -22.33
C LEU A 6 27.39 -2.33 -22.53
N ASP A 7 28.42 -2.97 -23.05
CA ASP A 7 29.60 -2.35 -23.63
C ASP A 7 29.20 -1.55 -24.88
N TYR A 8 29.58 -0.28 -24.92
CA TYR A 8 29.57 0.54 -26.14
C TYR A 8 30.87 0.32 -26.91
N PRO A 9 30.83 -0.03 -28.21
CA PRO A 9 32.00 0.11 -29.06
C PRO A 9 32.10 1.54 -29.59
N GLU A 10 33.24 2.16 -29.33
CA GLU A 10 33.75 3.32 -30.05
C GLU A 10 33.98 3.00 -31.53
N GLN A 11 34.01 4.09 -32.31
CA GLN A 11 34.51 4.25 -33.67
C GLN A 11 33.48 4.04 -34.79
N TRP A 12 33.04 5.16 -35.37
CA TRP A 12 33.22 5.36 -36.81
C TRP A 12 33.40 6.86 -37.14
N SER A 13 34.29 7.09 -38.08
CA SER A 13 34.91 8.37 -38.43
C SER A 13 34.27 9.00 -39.66
N GLY A 14 34.08 10.32 -39.59
CA GLY A 14 34.20 11.30 -40.68
C GLY A 14 33.37 11.13 -41.96
N LYS A 15 32.55 12.15 -42.26
CA LYS A 15 32.91 13.22 -43.22
C LYS A 15 31.83 14.29 -43.33
N ALA A 16 32.30 15.49 -43.64
CA ALA A 16 31.59 16.75 -43.71
C ALA A 16 30.62 16.88 -44.89
N ALA A 17 29.59 17.72 -44.71
CA ALA A 17 29.13 18.67 -45.71
C ALA A 17 28.40 19.83 -45.02
N SER A 18 28.88 21.03 -45.33
CA SER A 18 28.37 22.36 -45.00
C SER A 18 27.03 22.68 -45.65
N THR A 19 26.19 23.46 -44.97
CA THR A 19 25.59 24.68 -45.55
C THR A 19 25.12 25.61 -44.43
N GLU A 20 25.51 26.87 -44.58
CA GLU A 20 25.13 28.03 -43.80
C GLU A 20 23.64 28.37 -44.01
N GLU A 21 22.94 28.82 -42.96
CA GLU A 21 22.15 30.04 -43.08
C GLU A 21 21.92 30.66 -41.70
N THR A 22 22.28 31.93 -41.61
CA THR A 22 22.28 32.78 -40.44
C THR A 22 20.96 33.55 -40.39
N THR A 23 20.20 33.44 -39.29
CA THR A 23 19.34 34.56 -38.87
C THR A 23 19.38 34.73 -37.35
N SER A 24 19.83 35.93 -37.00
CA SER A 24 20.04 36.47 -35.67
C SER A 24 18.71 36.94 -35.08
N THR A 25 18.37 36.49 -33.87
CA THR A 25 17.49 37.27 -33.00
C THR A 25 17.97 37.18 -31.55
N LYS A 26 18.46 38.32 -31.04
CA LYS A 26 18.84 38.58 -29.64
C LYS A 26 17.61 38.44 -28.74
N VAL A 27 17.72 37.61 -27.69
CA VAL A 27 16.91 37.75 -26.46
C VAL A 27 17.84 37.63 -25.26
N THR A 28 17.78 38.64 -24.39
CA THR A 28 18.57 38.86 -23.17
C THR A 28 18.26 37.86 -22.04
N PRO A 29 19.23 37.58 -21.13
CA PRO A 29 19.02 36.64 -20.04
C PRO A 29 18.34 37.31 -18.84
N ARG A 30 17.36 36.64 -18.24
CA ARG A 30 16.94 36.90 -16.85
C ARG A 30 17.19 35.66 -16.01
N SER A 31 18.23 35.78 -15.19
CA SER A 31 18.46 35.02 -13.97
C SER A 31 17.24 35.09 -13.06
N ASN A 32 16.88 33.95 -12.44
CA ASN A 32 16.42 33.86 -11.05
C ASN A 32 16.49 32.38 -10.63
N SER A 33 17.44 32.05 -9.76
CA SER A 33 17.39 30.85 -8.95
C SER A 33 16.35 31.01 -7.83
N PRO A 34 15.84 29.91 -7.30
CA PRO A 34 15.54 29.87 -5.88
C PRO A 34 16.11 28.61 -5.22
N GLN A 35 17.25 28.78 -4.56
CA GLN A 35 17.56 28.04 -3.34
C GLN A 35 17.01 28.86 -2.15
N GLU A 36 16.68 28.13 -1.08
CA GLU A 36 16.24 28.59 0.25
C GLU A 36 14.75 28.91 0.43
N LEU A 37 14.00 27.96 0.99
CA LEU A 37 12.89 28.23 1.91
C LEU A 37 12.55 26.97 2.73
N TYR A 38 13.37 26.66 3.74
CA TYR A 38 12.92 25.90 4.91
C TYR A 38 13.65 26.41 6.16
N LYS A 39 13.10 27.47 6.77
CA LYS A 39 13.41 27.86 8.14
C LYS A 39 12.18 27.66 9.02
N THR A 40 12.33 26.76 9.98
CA THR A 40 11.79 26.78 11.35
C THR A 40 10.27 26.90 11.53
N PHE A 41 9.62 25.78 11.85
CA PHE A 41 8.34 25.76 12.57
C PHE A 41 8.58 25.47 14.05
N ASN A 42 8.25 26.46 14.90
CA ASN A 42 8.15 26.33 16.35
C ASN A 42 6.76 25.76 16.71
N PHE A 43 6.70 24.61 17.37
CA PHE A 43 5.47 24.13 18.01
C PHE A 43 5.36 24.68 19.43
N ARG A 44 4.29 25.43 19.69
CA ARG A 44 3.81 25.76 21.04
C ARG A 44 2.95 24.60 21.56
N TYR A 45 3.23 24.17 22.78
CA TYR A 45 2.46 23.18 23.53
C TYR A 45 1.03 23.67 23.80
N TYR A 46 0.04 22.81 23.56
CA TYR A 46 -1.28 22.89 24.20
C TYR A 46 -1.57 21.59 24.96
N ALA A 47 -2.06 21.77 26.18
CA ALA A 47 -2.31 20.73 27.17
C ALA A 47 -3.49 19.81 26.77
N LYS A 48 -3.36 18.52 27.10
CA LYS A 48 -4.39 17.48 26.96
C LYS A 48 -5.56 17.72 27.94
N PRO A 49 -6.81 17.40 27.58
CA PRO A 49 -7.89 17.26 28.56
C PRO A 49 -7.72 15.95 29.36
N GLN A 50 -7.87 16.05 30.68
CA GLN A 50 -7.95 14.89 31.58
C GLN A 50 -9.33 14.22 31.44
N ILE A 51 -9.33 12.92 31.18
CA ILE A 51 -10.53 12.07 31.27
C ILE A 51 -10.48 11.37 32.63
N TYR A 52 -11.50 11.62 33.46
CA TYR A 52 -11.70 10.93 34.74
C TYR A 52 -12.36 9.58 34.49
N TYR A 53 -11.78 8.50 35.03
CA TYR A 53 -12.47 7.22 35.18
C TYR A 53 -12.91 7.06 36.64
N TYR A 54 -14.19 6.81 36.85
CA TYR A 54 -14.73 6.34 38.13
C TYR A 54 -14.29 4.89 38.35
N LEU A 55 -13.45 4.65 39.35
CA LEU A 55 -13.16 3.32 39.86
C LEU A 55 -14.10 2.99 41.02
N ASN A 56 -14.69 1.80 40.93
CA ASN A 56 -15.53 1.17 41.95
C ASN A 56 -14.69 0.86 43.21
N PRO A 57 -14.99 1.41 44.40
CA PRO A 57 -14.18 1.21 45.59
C PRO A 57 -14.74 0.05 46.40
N ASN A 58 -14.18 -1.15 46.25
CA ASN A 58 -14.23 -2.19 47.26
C ASN A 58 -13.19 -3.28 46.94
N ILE A 59 -11.99 -3.16 47.52
CA ILE A 59 -11.20 -4.25 48.10
C ILE A 59 -10.15 -3.57 48.99
N SER A 60 -10.28 -3.81 50.29
CA SER A 60 -9.42 -3.27 51.33
C SER A 60 -8.20 -4.17 51.60
N ASN A 61 -7.04 -3.53 51.61
CA ASN A 61 -5.91 -3.71 52.54
C ASN A 61 -5.19 -5.08 52.68
N SER A 62 -3.91 -5.08 52.28
CA SER A 62 -2.81 -5.40 53.20
C SER A 62 -1.49 -4.72 52.77
N LEU A 63 -0.96 -3.91 53.68
CA LEU A 63 0.37 -3.27 53.77
C LEU A 63 1.50 -4.36 53.73
N LYS A 64 2.78 -4.17 53.34
CA LYS A 64 3.79 -3.08 53.50
C LYS A 64 5.10 -3.46 52.69
N PRO A 65 6.26 -2.75 52.73
CA PRO A 65 6.82 -2.06 51.55
C PRO A 65 8.31 -2.36 51.20
N ALA A 66 8.80 -1.62 50.19
CA ALA A 66 10.16 -1.13 49.93
C ALA A 66 11.10 -1.97 49.04
N GLY A 67 11.36 -1.44 47.84
CA GLY A 67 12.44 -1.85 46.95
C GLY A 67 12.42 -0.99 45.69
N SER A 68 13.35 -0.04 45.59
CA SER A 68 13.51 0.95 44.53
C SER A 68 13.86 0.35 43.16
N SER A 69 13.20 0.80 42.09
CA SER A 69 13.86 1.08 40.82
C SER A 69 13.01 2.02 39.96
N ASN A 70 13.63 3.13 39.55
CA ASN A 70 13.08 4.04 38.56
C ASN A 70 13.31 3.45 37.17
N THR A 71 12.24 2.97 36.54
CA THR A 71 12.18 2.75 35.08
C THR A 71 10.83 3.26 34.58
N LEU A 72 10.79 4.57 34.28
CA LEU A 72 9.77 5.14 33.42
C LEU A 72 10.15 4.77 31.98
N ASN A 73 9.70 3.61 31.52
CA ASN A 73 9.70 3.25 30.10
C ASN A 73 8.47 2.40 29.75
N SER A 74 7.82 2.80 28.66
CA SER A 74 6.84 2.03 27.88
C SER A 74 5.45 1.77 28.49
N THR A 75 4.58 2.78 28.44
CA THR A 75 3.11 2.58 28.49
C THR A 75 2.44 2.51 27.11
N TYR A 76 3.22 2.46 26.01
CA TYR A 76 2.67 2.37 24.65
C TYR A 76 2.69 0.95 24.04
N SER A 77 3.29 -0.05 24.69
CA SER A 77 3.37 -1.42 24.15
C SER A 77 2.27 -2.40 24.60
N LEU A 78 1.34 -2.02 25.47
CA LEU A 78 0.38 -2.97 26.08
C LEU A 78 -1.07 -2.89 25.55
N LEU A 79 -1.35 -2.07 24.52
CA LEU A 79 -2.71 -1.90 23.99
C LEU A 79 -2.96 -2.47 22.58
N LYS A 80 -2.06 -3.27 22.01
CA LYS A 80 -2.27 -3.94 20.70
C LYS A 80 -2.05 -5.45 20.68
N MET A 81 -1.86 -6.10 21.82
CA MET A 81 -1.98 -7.57 21.89
C MET A 81 -3.43 -7.94 22.07
N PHE A 82 -4.20 -7.92 20.98
CA PHE A 82 -5.47 -8.64 20.96
C PHE A 82 -5.16 -10.13 21.10
N PRO A 83 -5.71 -10.85 22.08
CA PRO A 83 -5.69 -12.30 22.04
C PRO A 83 -6.39 -12.74 20.76
N CYS A 84 -5.73 -13.58 19.96
CA CYS A 84 -6.37 -14.36 18.92
C CYS A 84 -7.66 -14.95 19.52
N PRO A 85 -8.85 -14.62 18.99
CA PRO A 85 -10.09 -14.98 19.66
C PRO A 85 -10.14 -16.50 19.84
N ALA A 86 -10.43 -16.92 21.07
CA ALA A 86 -10.70 -18.29 21.45
C ALA A 86 -11.71 -18.93 20.46
N PRO A 87 -11.71 -20.26 20.26
CA PRO A 87 -12.45 -20.94 19.21
C PRO A 87 -13.96 -21.00 19.51
N TYR A 88 -14.61 -19.84 19.58
CA TYR A 88 -16.03 -19.72 19.29
C TYR A 88 -16.18 -19.89 17.78
N SER A 89 -17.15 -20.68 17.35
CA SER A 89 -17.45 -21.01 15.95
C SER A 89 -17.28 -19.79 15.05
N LYS A 90 -16.10 -19.69 14.42
CA LYS A 90 -15.66 -18.51 13.68
C LYS A 90 -16.61 -18.31 12.51
N PRO A 91 -17.03 -17.09 12.18
CA PRO A 91 -17.70 -16.85 10.92
C PRO A 91 -16.73 -17.25 9.80
N THR A 92 -16.96 -18.41 9.19
CA THR A 92 -16.19 -18.85 8.04
C THR A 92 -16.47 -17.85 6.91
N PHE A 93 -15.41 -17.19 6.42
CA PHE A 93 -15.46 -16.37 5.21
C PHE A 93 -16.03 -17.15 4.01
N GLU A 94 -16.10 -18.49 4.09
CA GLU A 94 -16.82 -19.36 3.16
C GLU A 94 -18.26 -18.90 2.88
N LYS A 95 -18.99 -18.36 3.87
CA LYS A 95 -20.38 -17.88 3.69
C LYS A 95 -20.52 -16.51 3.03
N TRP A 96 -19.44 -15.74 2.90
CA TRP A 96 -19.47 -14.39 2.30
C TRP A 96 -19.42 -14.41 0.78
N LEU A 97 -19.00 -15.54 0.20
CA LEU A 97 -18.77 -15.64 -1.22
C LEU A 97 -20.10 -15.90 -1.92
N CYS A 98 -20.69 -14.83 -2.48
CA CYS A 98 -21.92 -14.87 -3.25
C CYS A 98 -23.08 -15.57 -2.52
N GLN A 99 -23.48 -15.11 -1.33
CA GLN A 99 -24.92 -15.04 -1.16
C GLN A 99 -25.40 -14.16 -2.32
N GLU A 100 -26.12 -14.76 -3.28
CA GLU A 100 -26.90 -14.00 -4.26
C GLU A 100 -27.54 -12.90 -3.45
N SER A 101 -27.02 -11.68 -3.65
CA SER A 101 -27.17 -10.66 -2.63
C SER A 101 -28.66 -10.58 -2.35
N THR A 102 -29.07 -10.76 -1.10
CA THR A 102 -30.43 -10.54 -0.61
C THR A 102 -30.76 -9.04 -0.69
N ARG A 103 -30.38 -8.41 -1.80
CA ARG A 103 -30.55 -7.01 -2.11
C ARG A 103 -32.03 -6.77 -2.27
N ALA A 104 -32.47 -5.69 -1.66
CA ALA A 104 -33.74 -5.11 -2.00
C ALA A 104 -33.73 -4.82 -3.53
N PRO A 105 -34.82 -5.18 -4.24
CA PRO A 105 -34.99 -4.78 -5.63
C PRO A 105 -34.77 -3.26 -5.78
N GLY A 106 -33.90 -2.86 -6.72
CA GLY A 106 -33.66 -1.45 -7.04
C GLY A 106 -32.42 -0.82 -6.40
N GLU A 107 -31.62 -1.52 -5.59
CA GLU A 107 -30.35 -0.96 -5.14
C GLU A 107 -29.33 -0.82 -6.28
N PRO A 108 -28.59 0.32 -6.37
CA PRO A 108 -27.55 0.50 -7.37
C PRO A 108 -26.43 -0.52 -7.18
N HIS A 109 -26.07 -1.19 -8.28
CA HIS A 109 -25.08 -2.25 -8.28
C HIS A 109 -24.13 -2.11 -9.48
N PRO A 110 -22.80 -2.09 -9.27
CA PRO A 110 -22.06 -2.05 -8.00
C PRO A 110 -22.40 -0.82 -7.14
N ARG A 111 -22.17 -0.92 -5.82
CA ARG A 111 -22.48 0.19 -4.90
C ARG A 111 -21.41 1.27 -5.06
N PRO A 112 -21.80 2.53 -5.34
CA PRO A 112 -20.84 3.62 -5.45
C PRO A 112 -20.16 3.87 -4.10
N LEU A 113 -18.88 4.25 -4.14
CA LEU A 113 -18.12 4.64 -2.96
C LEU A 113 -18.02 6.16 -2.87
N LYS A 114 -18.12 6.68 -1.65
CA LYS A 114 -17.83 8.06 -1.31
C LYS A 114 -17.08 8.09 0.01
N LEU A 115 -16.02 8.88 0.09
CA LEU A 115 -15.35 9.16 1.36
C LEU A 115 -16.31 9.93 2.27
N SER A 116 -16.44 9.52 3.54
CA SER A 116 -17.07 10.38 4.55
C SER A 116 -16.10 10.72 5.65
N THR A 117 -16.21 11.97 6.07
CA THR A 117 -15.64 12.46 7.31
C THR A 117 -16.65 12.24 8.43
N ASN A 118 -16.22 11.65 9.55
CA ASN A 118 -16.94 11.72 10.82
C ASN A 118 -16.75 13.13 11.40
N TRP A 119 -17.84 13.81 11.69
CA TRP A 119 -17.81 15.23 12.04
C TRP A 119 -17.34 15.46 13.48
N LEU A 120 -17.42 14.43 14.34
CA LEU A 120 -17.10 14.54 15.76
C LEU A 120 -15.61 14.52 16.04
N ASP A 121 -14.87 13.65 15.38
CA ASP A 121 -13.45 13.41 15.63
C ASP A 121 -12.57 13.64 14.38
N GLY A 122 -13.19 13.98 13.25
CA GLY A 122 -12.50 14.11 11.97
C GLY A 122 -11.94 12.78 11.45
N THR A 123 -12.32 11.65 12.05
CA THR A 123 -11.95 10.33 11.53
C THR A 123 -12.67 10.12 10.23
N GLU A 124 -11.92 9.79 9.19
CA GLU A 124 -12.52 9.50 7.92
C GLU A 124 -12.47 8.01 7.71
N SER A 125 -13.62 7.43 7.40
CA SER A 125 -13.74 6.07 6.92
C SER A 125 -14.15 6.14 5.46
N ILE A 126 -14.02 5.03 4.74
CA ILE A 126 -14.81 4.83 3.53
C ILE A 126 -16.15 4.24 4.01
N PRO A 127 -17.16 5.07 4.34
CA PRO A 127 -18.44 4.57 4.83
C PRO A 127 -19.02 3.64 3.78
N ASN A 128 -19.54 2.51 4.22
CA ASN A 128 -20.09 1.50 3.32
C ASN A 128 -19.05 0.88 2.36
N LEU A 129 -17.75 0.92 2.69
CA LEU A 129 -16.81 -0.02 2.09
C LEU A 129 -17.15 -1.42 2.57
N LEU A 130 -17.77 -2.17 1.67
CA LEU A 130 -18.32 -3.49 1.93
C LEU A 130 -17.57 -4.50 1.06
N LEU A 131 -17.29 -5.65 1.66
CA LEU A 131 -16.66 -6.77 0.95
C LEU A 131 -17.48 -7.13 -0.28
N SER A 132 -16.79 -7.42 -1.38
CA SER A 132 -17.39 -7.87 -2.64
C SER A 132 -18.56 -7.02 -3.15
N SER A 133 -18.52 -5.69 -2.99
CA SER A 133 -19.68 -4.81 -3.25
C SER A 133 -19.44 -3.67 -4.25
N HIS A 134 -18.20 -3.42 -4.63
CA HIS A 134 -17.82 -2.20 -5.36
C HIS A 134 -17.32 -2.49 -6.78
N SER A 135 -17.32 -1.46 -7.64
CA SER A 135 -16.66 -1.57 -8.93
C SER A 135 -15.16 -1.33 -8.78
N PRO A 136 -14.32 -1.92 -9.66
CA PRO A 136 -12.91 -1.57 -9.75
C PRO A 136 -12.67 -0.07 -9.93
N ILE A 137 -13.47 0.59 -10.76
CA ILE A 137 -13.36 2.02 -11.07
C ILE A 137 -13.62 2.88 -9.83
N ASP A 138 -14.67 2.56 -9.07
CA ASP A 138 -15.01 3.30 -7.84
C ASP A 138 -13.93 3.12 -6.78
N LEU A 139 -13.40 1.90 -6.62
CA LEU A 139 -12.31 1.60 -5.69
C LEU A 139 -11.04 2.36 -6.07
N SER A 140 -10.65 2.31 -7.34
CA SER A 140 -9.47 3.03 -7.86
C SER A 140 -9.62 4.54 -7.67
N SER A 141 -10.76 5.11 -8.06
CA SER A 141 -11.02 6.56 -7.93
C SER A 141 -11.07 7.01 -6.47
N THR A 142 -11.67 6.20 -5.58
CA THR A 142 -11.71 6.47 -4.14
C THR A 142 -10.32 6.46 -3.54
N LEU A 143 -9.50 5.46 -3.90
CA LEU A 143 -8.12 5.36 -3.44
C LEU A 143 -7.29 6.56 -3.91
N GLN A 144 -7.37 6.91 -5.20
CA GLN A 144 -6.71 8.09 -5.77
C GLN A 144 -7.08 9.37 -5.01
N ASN A 145 -8.38 9.60 -4.76
CA ASN A 145 -8.85 10.76 -4.01
C ASN A 145 -8.31 10.77 -2.59
N PHE A 146 -8.28 9.62 -1.92
CA PHE A 146 -7.77 9.48 -0.56
C PHE A 146 -6.26 9.77 -0.46
N ILE A 147 -5.45 9.17 -1.34
CA ILE A 147 -3.99 9.30 -1.27
C ILE A 147 -3.46 10.60 -1.87
N SER A 148 -4.28 11.35 -2.62
CA SER A 148 -3.91 12.67 -3.15
C SER A 148 -3.87 13.78 -2.09
N ARG A 149 -4.42 13.53 -0.89
CA ARG A 149 -4.54 14.51 0.20
C ARG A 149 -3.20 14.94 0.74
N ARG A 150 -3.08 16.21 1.12
CA ARG A 150 -1.84 16.78 1.69
C ARG A 150 -2.13 17.73 2.85
N GLY A 151 -1.13 17.92 3.71
CA GLY A 151 -1.17 18.90 4.79
C GLY A 151 -2.39 18.73 5.69
N THR A 152 -3.21 19.78 5.80
CA THR A 152 -4.43 19.79 6.65
C THR A 152 -5.53 18.86 6.16
N GLN A 153 -5.47 18.38 4.91
CA GLN A 153 -6.44 17.44 4.35
C GLN A 153 -6.16 15.98 4.73
N LEU A 154 -4.99 15.67 5.29
CA LEU A 154 -4.72 14.33 5.81
C LEU A 154 -5.63 14.05 6.99
N ASN A 155 -6.26 12.88 7.03
CA ASN A 155 -7.03 12.48 8.20
C ASN A 155 -6.12 12.08 9.38
N SER A 156 -6.69 11.89 10.56
CA SER A 156 -5.91 11.56 11.77
C SER A 156 -5.14 10.24 11.64
N SER A 157 -5.73 9.20 11.05
CA SER A 157 -5.07 7.89 10.83
C SER A 157 -3.88 8.02 9.87
N GLN A 158 -4.05 8.67 8.72
CA GLN A 158 -2.96 8.94 7.77
C GLN A 158 -1.82 9.71 8.41
N ARG A 159 -2.10 10.76 9.20
CA ARG A 159 -1.05 11.53 9.89
C ARG A 159 -0.27 10.67 10.88
N ILE A 160 -0.98 9.87 11.70
CA ILE A 160 -0.35 8.96 12.67
C ILE A 160 0.47 7.89 11.95
N GLY A 161 -0.05 7.32 10.86
CA GLY A 161 0.65 6.35 10.03
C GLY A 161 1.93 6.94 9.43
N ILE A 162 1.86 8.13 8.82
CA ILE A 162 3.02 8.84 8.24
C ILE A 162 4.06 9.12 9.33
N GLU A 163 3.66 9.68 10.47
CA GLU A 163 4.57 9.99 11.57
C GLU A 163 5.26 8.73 12.11
N SER A 164 4.50 7.65 12.29
CA SER A 164 5.02 6.37 12.78
C SER A 164 6.01 5.74 11.78
N TYR A 165 5.64 5.72 10.49
CA TYR A 165 6.49 5.21 9.42
C TYR A 165 7.80 6.02 9.32
N LEU A 166 7.73 7.36 9.27
CA LEU A 166 8.91 8.22 9.17
C LEU A 166 9.79 8.13 10.42
N SER A 167 9.18 7.99 11.60
CA SER A 167 9.90 7.76 12.85
C SER A 167 10.64 6.43 12.81
N GLU A 168 10.01 5.33 12.37
CA GLU A 168 10.65 4.02 12.23
C GLU A 168 11.81 4.09 11.21
N ARG A 169 11.61 4.73 10.06
CA ARG A 169 12.65 4.96 9.04
C ARG A 169 13.85 5.75 9.57
N LYS A 170 13.61 6.82 10.35
CA LYS A 170 14.68 7.70 10.86
C LYS A 170 15.46 7.08 12.02
N THR A 171 14.74 6.49 12.96
CA THR A 171 15.33 6.07 14.24
C THR A 171 15.86 4.64 14.18
N GLY A 172 15.39 3.84 13.22
CA GLY A 172 15.61 2.40 13.22
C GLY A 172 15.30 1.79 14.59
N HIS A 173 14.27 2.31 15.29
CA HIS A 173 14.05 2.19 16.76
C HIS A 173 13.98 0.76 17.31
N PHE A 174 14.10 -0.25 16.45
CA PHE A 174 14.21 -1.65 16.83
C PHE A 174 15.65 -2.20 16.86
N GLY A 175 16.67 -1.34 16.70
CA GLY A 175 18.06 -1.64 17.04
C GLY A 175 18.72 -2.62 16.07
N ILE A 176 19.59 -2.09 15.20
CA ILE A 176 20.00 -2.74 13.95
C ILE A 176 18.78 -2.79 13.03
N ILE A 177 18.95 -2.44 11.76
CA ILE A 177 17.89 -2.62 10.77
C ILE A 177 17.41 -4.08 10.93
N SER A 178 16.20 -4.29 11.46
CA SER A 178 15.60 -5.62 11.44
C SER A 178 15.62 -6.03 9.98
N LEU A 179 16.25 -7.16 9.69
CA LEU A 179 16.39 -7.67 8.33
C LEU A 179 15.03 -7.53 7.63
N PRO A 180 14.96 -7.10 6.36
CA PRO A 180 13.70 -6.99 5.64
C PRO A 180 12.81 -8.25 5.69
N GLU A 181 13.43 -9.40 5.99
CA GLU A 181 12.82 -10.70 6.21
C GLU A 181 12.20 -10.90 7.63
N ASP A 182 12.26 -9.90 8.51
CA ASP A 182 11.59 -9.91 9.80
C ASP A 182 10.07 -9.75 9.61
N ARG A 183 9.34 -10.81 9.96
CA ARG A 183 7.88 -10.84 9.91
C ARG A 183 7.23 -9.74 10.73
N GLU A 184 7.77 -9.42 11.90
CA GLU A 184 7.19 -8.36 12.72
C GLU A 184 7.40 -6.98 12.07
N ALA A 185 8.56 -6.76 11.46
CA ALA A 185 8.82 -5.55 10.69
C ALA A 185 7.86 -5.39 9.51
N ILE A 186 7.70 -6.42 8.67
CA ILE A 186 6.76 -6.38 7.55
C ILE A 186 5.32 -6.15 8.01
N MET A 187 4.89 -6.75 9.12
CA MET A 187 3.55 -6.49 9.66
C MET A 187 3.38 -5.04 10.11
N ARG A 188 4.40 -4.39 10.68
CA ARG A 188 4.33 -2.95 11.00
C ARG A 188 4.24 -2.09 9.74
N TYR A 189 5.05 -2.37 8.73
CA TYR A 189 4.95 -1.67 7.44
C TYR A 189 3.59 -1.87 6.77
N TYR A 190 3.02 -3.07 6.88
CA TYR A 190 1.66 -3.34 6.42
C TYR A 190 0.64 -2.45 7.14
N ASP A 191 0.71 -2.33 8.47
CA ASP A 191 -0.18 -1.47 9.24
C ASP A 191 -0.01 0.01 8.83
N TYR A 192 1.23 0.47 8.66
CA TYR A 192 1.51 1.83 8.19
C TYR A 192 0.92 2.08 6.80
N PHE A 193 1.16 1.19 5.85
CA PHE A 193 0.60 1.32 4.50
C PHE A 193 -0.92 1.23 4.51
N ASN A 194 -1.51 0.40 5.38
CA ASN A 194 -2.95 0.33 5.52
C ASN A 194 -3.54 1.68 5.97
N ASP A 195 -2.94 2.31 6.99
CA ASP A 195 -3.38 3.63 7.46
C ASP A 195 -3.13 4.75 6.43
N ILE A 196 -1.94 4.80 5.83
CA ILE A 196 -1.49 5.87 4.94
C ILE A 196 -2.20 5.81 3.58
N ILE A 197 -2.26 4.61 2.99
CA ILE A 197 -2.68 4.38 1.61
C ILE A 197 -4.10 3.84 1.54
N PHE A 198 -4.47 2.88 2.39
CA PHE A 198 -5.74 2.14 2.28
C PHE A 198 -6.80 2.56 3.30
N CYS A 199 -6.64 3.70 3.97
CA CYS A 199 -7.62 4.24 4.93
C CYS A 199 -7.98 3.25 6.05
N GLY A 200 -7.03 2.42 6.48
CA GLY A 200 -7.24 1.37 7.48
C GLY A 200 -8.09 0.19 7.00
N SER A 201 -8.56 0.19 5.75
CA SER A 201 -9.58 -0.75 5.28
C SER A 201 -9.16 -2.22 5.33
N LEU A 202 -7.87 -2.52 5.21
CA LEU A 202 -7.37 -3.89 5.20
C LEU A 202 -7.14 -4.48 6.60
N GLU A 203 -7.48 -3.75 7.67
CA GLU A 203 -7.24 -4.17 9.05
C GLU A 203 -7.91 -5.52 9.35
N GLY A 204 -7.10 -6.50 9.78
CA GLY A 204 -7.56 -7.85 10.11
C GLY A 204 -8.03 -8.69 8.91
N LEU A 205 -7.91 -8.21 7.67
CA LEU A 205 -8.37 -8.93 6.48
C LEU A 205 -7.28 -9.78 5.83
N CYS A 206 -6.01 -9.47 6.05
CA CYS A 206 -4.91 -10.12 5.35
C CYS A 206 -3.95 -10.85 6.28
N ALA A 207 -3.59 -12.08 5.91
CA ALA A 207 -2.43 -12.76 6.45
C ALA A 207 -1.20 -12.45 5.58
N ILE A 208 -0.01 -12.39 6.18
CA ILE A 208 1.26 -12.27 5.47
C ILE A 208 2.17 -13.44 5.82
N ARG A 209 2.79 -14.05 4.80
CA ARG A 209 3.70 -15.17 4.92
C ARG A 209 4.94 -14.98 4.04
N PHE A 210 6.11 -15.25 4.61
CA PHE A 210 7.34 -15.42 3.84
C PHE A 210 7.43 -16.85 3.26
N CYS A 211 7.83 -16.95 2.00
CA CYS A 211 7.92 -18.19 1.25
C CYS A 211 9.36 -18.42 0.77
N ARG A 212 9.91 -19.59 1.08
CA ARG A 212 11.19 -20.05 0.54
C ARG A 212 11.00 -20.72 -0.82
N ASP A 213 12.10 -21.04 -1.50
CA ASP A 213 12.07 -21.64 -2.84
C ASP A 213 11.27 -22.94 -2.96
N SER A 214 11.18 -23.71 -1.88
CA SER A 214 10.35 -24.92 -1.82
C SER A 214 8.84 -24.66 -1.76
N ASP A 215 8.42 -23.44 -1.40
CA ASP A 215 7.05 -23.10 -1.03
C ASP A 215 6.33 -22.25 -2.11
N HIS A 216 6.96 -22.08 -3.29
CA HIS A 216 6.51 -21.22 -4.39
C HIS A 216 5.27 -21.73 -5.16
N HIS A 217 4.42 -22.55 -4.54
CA HIS A 217 3.15 -22.91 -5.16
C HIS A 217 2.30 -21.65 -5.42
N GLY A 218 2.19 -21.27 -6.70
CA GLY A 218 1.46 -20.09 -7.15
C GLY A 218 2.28 -18.80 -7.25
N MET A 219 3.61 -18.87 -7.15
CA MET A 219 4.53 -17.78 -7.52
C MET A 219 5.40 -18.25 -8.69
N GLY A 220 5.57 -17.41 -9.70
CA GLY A 220 6.57 -17.58 -10.74
C GLY A 220 7.99 -17.56 -10.18
N PRO A 221 8.98 -18.09 -10.91
CA PRO A 221 10.38 -18.12 -10.46
C PRO A 221 10.95 -16.71 -10.20
N ASP A 222 10.44 -15.71 -10.93
CA ASP A 222 10.87 -14.32 -10.87
C ASP A 222 9.97 -13.44 -9.99
N ASP A 223 8.87 -13.98 -9.46
CA ASP A 223 7.94 -13.23 -8.62
C ASP A 223 8.53 -12.99 -7.22
N LEU A 224 8.44 -11.74 -6.75
CA LEU A 224 8.85 -11.36 -5.40
C LEU A 224 7.73 -11.51 -4.38
N GLY A 225 6.47 -11.53 -4.84
CA GLY A 225 5.29 -11.66 -4.01
C GLY A 225 4.10 -12.20 -4.80
N ALA A 226 3.04 -12.54 -4.07
CA ALA A 226 1.76 -12.90 -4.66
C ALA A 226 0.60 -12.66 -3.68
N ALA A 227 -0.48 -12.06 -4.17
CA ALA A 227 -1.73 -11.90 -3.44
C ALA A 227 -2.76 -12.98 -3.82
N ILE A 228 -3.09 -13.82 -2.84
CA ILE A 228 -4.19 -14.77 -2.92
C ILE A 228 -5.43 -14.13 -2.30
N THR A 229 -6.41 -13.87 -3.15
CA THR A 229 -7.67 -13.20 -2.78
C THR A 229 -8.86 -14.11 -3.08
N PRO A 230 -10.09 -13.76 -2.67
CA PRO A 230 -11.28 -14.53 -2.99
C PRO A 230 -11.52 -14.69 -4.50
N THR A 231 -10.89 -13.88 -5.35
CA THR A 231 -11.00 -13.93 -6.81
C THR A 231 -10.03 -14.95 -7.45
N ALA A 232 -9.08 -15.51 -6.68
CA ALA A 232 -8.03 -16.41 -7.18
C ALA A 232 -8.49 -17.85 -7.50
N GLY A 233 -9.79 -18.16 -7.41
CA GLY A 233 -10.32 -19.51 -7.62
C GLY A 233 -10.21 -20.42 -6.39
N LEU A 234 -10.89 -21.58 -6.44
CA LEU A 234 -11.09 -22.45 -5.26
C LEU A 234 -9.78 -23.06 -4.72
N THR A 235 -8.88 -23.47 -5.60
CA THR A 235 -7.60 -24.11 -5.22
C THR A 235 -6.68 -23.14 -4.48
N HIS A 236 -6.58 -21.90 -4.95
CA HIS A 236 -5.79 -20.87 -4.28
C HIS A 236 -6.44 -20.44 -2.97
N ARG A 237 -7.78 -20.35 -2.92
CA ARG A 237 -8.53 -19.97 -1.71
C ARG A 237 -8.22 -20.88 -0.52
N ALA A 238 -8.02 -22.19 -0.73
CA ALA A 238 -7.68 -23.14 0.32
C ALA A 238 -6.36 -22.82 1.04
N GLN A 239 -5.53 -21.94 0.49
CA GLN A 239 -4.28 -21.49 1.11
C GLN A 239 -4.48 -20.32 2.08
N ILE A 240 -5.61 -19.62 2.01
CA ILE A 240 -5.90 -18.48 2.89
C ILE A 240 -6.17 -19.02 4.31
N PRO A 241 -5.42 -18.60 5.33
CA PRO A 241 -5.64 -19.08 6.69
C PRO A 241 -7.02 -18.70 7.23
N ASP A 242 -7.56 -19.54 8.11
CA ASP A 242 -8.85 -19.29 8.76
C ASP A 242 -8.87 -17.94 9.50
N GLY A 243 -9.94 -17.19 9.26
CA GLY A 243 -10.15 -15.86 9.85
C GLY A 243 -9.64 -14.70 8.99
N TYR A 244 -9.01 -14.98 7.84
CA TYR A 244 -8.56 -13.95 6.91
C TYR A 244 -9.36 -13.98 5.59
N ALA A 245 -9.44 -12.84 4.92
CA ALA A 245 -10.04 -12.70 3.60
C ALA A 245 -9.02 -12.89 2.46
N ALA A 246 -7.74 -12.65 2.73
CA ALA A 246 -6.66 -12.75 1.76
C ALA A 246 -5.34 -13.21 2.41
N LEU A 247 -4.41 -13.66 1.57
CA LEU A 247 -3.04 -14.03 1.93
C LEU A 247 -2.07 -13.33 0.99
N ILE A 248 -1.13 -12.57 1.55
CA ILE A 248 0.04 -12.06 0.84
C ILE A 248 1.20 -13.01 1.11
N LYS A 249 1.78 -13.55 0.03
CA LYS A 249 3.05 -14.28 0.04
C LYS A 249 4.15 -13.34 -0.38
N ILE A 250 5.29 -13.39 0.29
CA ILE A 250 6.49 -12.63 -0.06
C ILE A 250 7.68 -13.59 -0.10
N LYS A 251 8.53 -13.50 -1.12
CA LYS A 251 9.72 -14.33 -1.23
C LYS A 251 10.70 -14.04 -0.08
N ASP A 252 11.13 -15.08 0.62
CA ASP A 252 12.19 -15.04 1.63
C ASP A 252 13.55 -14.99 0.91
N ARG A 253 14.23 -13.85 1.01
CA ARG A 253 15.51 -13.58 0.33
C ARG A 253 16.69 -13.61 1.30
N SER A 254 16.50 -14.13 2.52
CA SER A 254 17.54 -14.20 3.55
C SER A 254 18.76 -15.04 3.12
N GLY A 255 18.59 -15.94 2.15
CA GLY A 255 19.67 -16.77 1.59
C GLY A 255 20.26 -16.26 0.27
N GLU A 256 19.73 -15.18 -0.32
CA GLU A 256 20.30 -14.61 -1.55
C GLU A 256 21.64 -13.92 -1.23
N SER A 257 22.60 -14.00 -2.16
CA SER A 257 23.93 -13.43 -1.97
C SER A 257 23.87 -11.96 -1.54
N LEU A 258 24.70 -11.57 -0.56
CA LEU A 258 24.84 -10.23 0.04
C LEU A 258 25.19 -9.09 -0.95
N HIS A 259 25.12 -9.33 -2.25
CA HIS A 259 25.47 -8.35 -3.27
C HIS A 259 24.43 -7.23 -3.43
N ALA A 260 23.19 -7.43 -2.95
CA ALA A 260 22.22 -6.35 -2.86
C ALA A 260 22.47 -5.53 -1.59
N ASP A 261 22.65 -4.22 -1.77
CA ASP A 261 22.62 -3.25 -0.68
C ASP A 261 21.35 -3.42 0.17
N GLU A 262 21.51 -3.29 1.49
CA GLU A 262 20.43 -3.58 2.46
C GLU A 262 19.24 -2.65 2.27
N GLU A 263 19.49 -1.38 1.93
CA GLU A 263 18.44 -0.42 1.65
C GLU A 263 17.67 -0.81 0.38
N THR A 264 18.39 -1.13 -0.70
CA THR A 264 17.79 -1.63 -1.95
C THR A 264 16.90 -2.86 -1.71
N ARG A 265 17.37 -3.81 -0.89
CA ARG A 265 16.58 -4.99 -0.53
C ARG A 265 15.33 -4.60 0.27
N ARG A 266 15.46 -3.69 1.25
CA ARG A 266 14.31 -3.19 2.01
C ARG A 266 13.28 -2.50 1.11
N THR A 267 13.71 -1.60 0.23
CA THR A 267 12.83 -0.92 -0.74
C THR A 267 12.11 -1.95 -1.61
N SER A 268 12.80 -2.97 -2.10
CA SER A 268 12.20 -4.06 -2.87
C SER A 268 11.09 -4.79 -2.08
N TYR A 269 11.29 -5.05 -0.79
CA TYR A 269 10.26 -5.64 0.08
C TYR A 269 9.06 -4.70 0.30
N LEU A 270 9.29 -3.42 0.54
CA LEU A 270 8.22 -2.43 0.75
C LEU A 270 7.40 -2.21 -0.53
N SER A 271 8.08 -2.10 -1.67
CA SER A 271 7.46 -2.09 -3.00
C SER A 271 6.58 -3.31 -3.24
N THR A 272 7.13 -4.51 -3.00
CA THR A 272 6.38 -5.77 -3.16
C THR A 272 5.17 -5.80 -2.22
N LEU A 273 5.34 -5.42 -0.95
CA LEU A 273 4.25 -5.40 0.00
C LEU A 273 3.11 -4.47 -0.44
N LEU A 274 3.42 -3.23 -0.85
CA LEU A 274 2.40 -2.30 -1.36
C LEU A 274 1.72 -2.80 -2.63
N HIS A 275 2.48 -3.41 -3.55
CA HIS A 275 1.96 -4.01 -4.77
C HIS A 275 0.92 -5.10 -4.45
N GLU A 276 1.27 -6.02 -3.56
CA GLU A 276 0.36 -7.10 -3.16
C GLU A 276 -0.83 -6.59 -2.33
N MET A 277 -0.63 -5.59 -1.47
CA MET A 277 -1.74 -4.95 -0.74
C MET A 277 -2.75 -4.31 -1.69
N LEU A 278 -2.30 -3.74 -2.81
CA LEU A 278 -3.19 -3.18 -3.82
C LEU A 278 -4.02 -4.27 -4.51
N HIS A 279 -3.42 -5.43 -4.81
CA HIS A 279 -4.18 -6.59 -5.28
C HIS A 279 -5.19 -7.10 -4.24
N VAL A 280 -4.83 -7.13 -2.96
CA VAL A 280 -5.74 -7.51 -1.88
C VAL A 280 -6.92 -6.54 -1.80
N PHE A 281 -6.67 -5.23 -1.87
CA PHE A 281 -7.71 -4.20 -1.85
C PHE A 281 -8.76 -4.44 -2.94
N PHE A 282 -8.35 -4.63 -4.18
CA PHE A 282 -9.30 -4.97 -5.25
C PHE A 282 -9.95 -6.34 -5.04
N GLY A 283 -9.16 -7.37 -4.72
CA GLY A 283 -9.65 -8.75 -4.61
C GLY A 283 -10.68 -8.96 -3.49
N VAL A 284 -10.64 -8.15 -2.44
CA VAL A 284 -11.54 -8.25 -1.30
C VAL A 284 -12.80 -7.39 -1.48
N TYR A 285 -12.69 -6.22 -2.13
CA TYR A 285 -13.81 -5.26 -2.23
C TYR A 285 -14.55 -5.26 -3.57
N VAL A 286 -13.96 -5.75 -4.66
CA VAL A 286 -14.63 -5.78 -5.97
C VAL A 286 -15.78 -6.78 -5.97
N CYS A 287 -16.94 -6.36 -6.48
CA CYS A 287 -18.09 -7.23 -6.63
C CYS A 287 -17.96 -8.17 -7.82
N LEU A 288 -18.28 -9.46 -7.60
CA LEU A 288 -18.28 -10.51 -8.62
C LEU A 288 -19.62 -11.27 -8.74
N CYS A 289 -20.72 -10.71 -8.21
CA CYS A 289 -21.98 -11.44 -8.05
C CYS A 289 -22.71 -11.74 -9.37
N SER A 290 -22.43 -11.01 -10.45
CA SER A 290 -23.08 -11.17 -11.75
C SER A 290 -22.06 -11.33 -12.89
N ASN A 291 -22.50 -11.86 -14.04
CA ASN A 291 -21.66 -11.92 -15.24
C ASN A 291 -21.23 -10.54 -15.74
N ALA A 292 -22.04 -9.49 -15.50
CA ALA A 292 -21.67 -8.12 -15.81
C ALA A 292 -20.53 -7.63 -14.89
N CYS A 293 -20.60 -7.93 -13.60
CA CYS A 293 -19.54 -7.61 -12.64
C CYS A 293 -18.25 -8.37 -12.90
N ARG A 294 -18.32 -9.67 -13.22
CA ARG A 294 -17.15 -10.46 -13.59
C ARG A 294 -16.46 -9.94 -14.85
N ARG A 295 -17.23 -9.58 -15.88
CA ARG A 295 -16.69 -8.92 -17.08
C ARG A 295 -16.02 -7.60 -16.74
N ARG A 296 -16.70 -6.71 -16.00
CA ARG A 296 -16.10 -5.45 -15.54
C ARG A 296 -14.82 -5.66 -14.73
N HIS A 297 -14.76 -6.66 -13.85
CA HIS A 297 -13.53 -7.01 -13.16
C HIS A 297 -12.43 -7.44 -14.14
N ALA A 298 -12.73 -8.32 -15.09
CA ALA A 298 -11.77 -8.74 -16.10
C ALA A 298 -11.30 -7.57 -16.98
N ASP A 299 -12.19 -6.66 -17.36
CA ASP A 299 -11.86 -5.51 -18.20
C ASP A 299 -10.98 -4.48 -17.45
N GLU A 300 -11.29 -4.21 -16.18
CA GLU A 300 -10.66 -3.14 -15.40
C GLU A 300 -9.44 -3.57 -14.59
N ILE A 301 -9.42 -4.82 -14.12
CA ILE A 301 -8.32 -5.38 -13.32
C ILE A 301 -7.50 -6.34 -14.17
N GLY A 302 -8.08 -7.10 -15.10
CA GLY A 302 -7.36 -8.04 -15.96
C GLY A 302 -7.29 -9.46 -15.41
N ARG A 303 -6.86 -10.39 -16.27
CA ARG A 303 -6.51 -11.77 -15.87
C ARG A 303 -5.24 -11.77 -15.00
N ASP A 304 -4.24 -11.04 -15.47
CA ASP A 304 -2.95 -10.86 -14.78
C ASP A 304 -2.99 -9.76 -13.72
N ARG A 305 -4.17 -9.12 -13.58
CA ARG A 305 -4.56 -8.21 -12.49
C ARG A 305 -3.91 -6.82 -12.52
N HIS A 306 -3.31 -6.42 -13.64
CA HIS A 306 -2.66 -5.11 -13.82
C HIS A 306 -3.26 -4.22 -14.94
N ARG A 307 -4.58 -4.29 -15.19
CA ARG A 307 -5.27 -3.40 -16.16
C ARG A 307 -5.61 -2.03 -15.57
N ARG A 308 -6.41 -1.26 -16.31
CA ARG A 308 -6.69 0.17 -16.11
C ARG A 308 -6.91 0.60 -14.66
N SER A 309 -7.88 0.02 -13.96
CA SER A 309 -8.21 0.45 -12.60
C SER A 309 -7.05 0.19 -11.62
N TRP A 310 -6.31 -0.91 -11.81
CA TRP A 310 -5.12 -1.21 -11.03
C TRP A 310 -3.97 -0.25 -11.38
N GLN A 311 -3.70 -0.03 -12.67
CA GLN A 311 -2.66 0.88 -13.17
C GLN A 311 -2.84 2.31 -12.67
N LEU A 312 -4.07 2.84 -12.71
CA LEU A 312 -4.37 4.18 -12.20
C LEU A 312 -4.20 4.28 -10.68
N ALA A 313 -4.57 3.23 -9.95
CA ALA A 313 -4.36 3.17 -8.51
C ALA A 313 -2.87 3.07 -8.16
N ALA A 314 -2.13 2.21 -8.86
CA ALA A 314 -0.70 2.04 -8.68
C ALA A 314 0.07 3.34 -8.97
N LEU A 315 -0.24 4.02 -10.09
CA LEU A 315 0.37 5.32 -10.43
C LEU A 315 0.15 6.33 -9.30
N ALA A 316 -1.06 6.40 -8.75
CA ALA A 316 -1.36 7.36 -7.71
C ALA A 316 -0.64 7.02 -6.38
N VAL A 317 -0.39 5.74 -6.09
CA VAL A 317 0.46 5.32 -4.97
C VAL A 317 1.92 5.71 -5.23
N GLU A 318 2.46 5.44 -6.42
CA GLU A 318 3.81 5.81 -6.83
C GLU A 318 4.02 7.34 -6.73
N GLU A 319 3.09 8.15 -7.25
CA GLU A 319 3.15 9.62 -7.18
C GLU A 319 2.97 10.16 -5.75
N ALA A 320 2.25 9.44 -4.89
CA ALA A 320 2.06 9.82 -3.48
C ALA A 320 3.18 9.31 -2.56
N SER A 321 4.02 8.36 -3.00
CA SER A 321 5.05 7.73 -2.18
C SER A 321 6.05 8.75 -1.62
N VAL A 322 6.70 9.57 -2.45
CA VAL A 322 7.66 10.59 -1.99
C VAL A 322 7.04 11.59 -1.00
N PRO A 323 5.89 12.24 -1.26
CA PRO A 323 5.33 13.21 -0.31
C PRO A 323 4.76 12.59 0.97
N LEU A 324 4.34 11.31 0.97
CA LEU A 324 3.76 10.67 2.16
C LEU A 324 4.76 9.83 2.96
N LEU A 325 5.67 9.14 2.26
CA LEU A 325 6.66 8.21 2.82
C LEU A 325 8.07 8.82 2.83
N GLY A 326 8.31 9.93 2.15
CA GLY A 326 9.66 10.50 2.05
C GLY A 326 10.61 9.72 1.13
N GLU A 327 10.13 8.67 0.47
CA GLU A 327 10.87 7.86 -0.48
C GLU A 327 10.00 7.43 -1.65
N ALA A 328 10.62 7.22 -2.80
CA ALA A 328 9.93 6.71 -3.98
C ALA A 328 9.72 5.20 -3.85
N VAL A 329 8.49 4.76 -4.09
CA VAL A 329 8.15 3.34 -4.19
C VAL A 329 7.77 3.06 -5.65
N ASP A 330 8.39 2.04 -6.22
CA ASP A 330 8.04 1.50 -7.53
C ASP A 330 7.14 0.27 -7.33
N LEU A 331 5.92 0.30 -7.86
CA LEU A 331 5.00 -0.85 -7.82
C LEU A 331 5.18 -1.74 -9.06
N SER A 332 6.28 -1.61 -9.78
CA SER A 332 6.56 -2.28 -11.06
C SER A 332 5.47 -2.04 -12.09
N ARG A 333 4.74 -0.92 -11.98
CA ARG A 333 3.57 -0.62 -12.79
C ARG A 333 3.89 -0.60 -14.28
N ARG A 334 5.05 -0.04 -14.63
CA ARG A 334 5.54 0.04 -16.01
C ARG A 334 5.81 -1.34 -16.61
N ILE A 335 6.49 -2.21 -15.87
CA ILE A 335 6.77 -3.58 -16.31
C ILE A 335 5.45 -4.33 -16.52
N SER A 336 4.53 -4.26 -15.54
CA SER A 336 3.21 -4.89 -15.66
C SER A 336 2.34 -4.34 -16.80
N PHE A 337 2.58 -3.10 -17.22
CA PHE A 337 1.89 -2.52 -18.38
C PHE A 337 2.46 -3.07 -19.68
N GLU A 338 3.79 -3.10 -19.81
CA GLU A 338 4.49 -3.56 -21.02
C GLU A 338 4.25 -5.06 -21.29
N GLU A 339 3.98 -5.86 -20.27
CA GLU A 339 3.72 -7.31 -20.39
C GLU A 339 2.29 -7.66 -20.87
N ASP A 340 1.29 -6.78 -20.72
CA ASP A 340 -0.09 -7.03 -21.19
C ASP A 340 -0.29 -6.41 -22.60
N GLU A 341 0.25 -7.07 -23.64
CA GLU A 341 0.16 -6.62 -25.04
C GLU A 341 -1.28 -6.25 -25.45
N GLU A 342 -2.26 -7.05 -25.05
CA GLU A 342 -3.68 -6.79 -25.33
C GLU A 342 -4.13 -5.46 -24.70
N TYR A 343 -3.76 -5.21 -23.45
CA TYR A 343 -4.09 -3.94 -22.80
C TYR A 343 -3.33 -2.76 -23.41
N VAL A 344 -2.04 -2.92 -23.73
CA VAL A 344 -1.24 -1.89 -24.39
C VAL A 344 -1.88 -1.47 -25.71
N GLU A 345 -2.30 -2.42 -26.55
CA GLU A 345 -2.93 -2.15 -27.85
C GLU A 345 -4.26 -1.41 -27.72
N ASN A 346 -5.06 -1.76 -26.70
CA ASN A 346 -6.44 -1.29 -26.57
C ASN A 346 -6.64 -0.11 -25.61
N VAL A 347 -5.62 0.27 -24.82
CA VAL A 347 -5.74 1.38 -23.88
C VAL A 347 -5.89 2.70 -24.61
N ASP A 348 -6.82 3.54 -24.14
CA ASP A 348 -7.10 4.84 -24.74
C ASP A 348 -5.92 5.81 -24.61
N VAL A 349 -5.81 6.75 -25.57
CA VAL A 349 -4.71 7.71 -25.65
C VAL A 349 -4.58 8.54 -24.38
N GLU A 350 -5.69 8.97 -23.77
CA GLU A 350 -5.68 9.75 -22.53
C GLU A 350 -5.03 8.95 -21.39
N THR A 351 -5.39 7.67 -21.26
CA THR A 351 -4.78 6.77 -20.28
C THR A 351 -3.28 6.55 -20.59
N ARG A 352 -2.85 6.35 -21.84
CA ARG A 352 -1.42 6.23 -22.18
C ARG A 352 -0.61 7.46 -21.80
N VAL A 353 -1.11 8.65 -22.17
CA VAL A 353 -0.49 9.94 -21.85
C VAL A 353 -0.41 10.13 -20.33
N ARG A 354 -1.51 9.88 -19.63
CA ARG A 354 -1.58 10.03 -18.16
C ARG A 354 -0.61 9.09 -17.44
N LEU A 355 -0.45 7.87 -17.93
CA LEU A 355 0.46 6.88 -17.37
C LEU A 355 1.93 7.15 -17.73
N LYS A 356 2.21 8.24 -18.46
CA LYS A 356 3.55 8.73 -18.86
C LYS A 356 4.37 7.66 -19.59
N PHE A 357 3.72 6.90 -20.47
CA PHE A 357 4.36 5.88 -21.31
C PHE A 357 4.90 6.45 -22.63
N GLU A 358 5.26 7.74 -22.67
CA GLU A 358 5.90 8.31 -23.86
C GLU A 358 7.40 8.00 -23.81
N ASP A 359 7.92 7.53 -24.95
CA ASP A 359 9.31 7.10 -25.19
C ASP A 359 10.36 8.21 -25.02
#